data_AF-A0A843A2A3-F1
#
_entry.id   AF-A0A843A2A3-F1
#
_cell.length_a   1.000
_cell.length_b   1.000
_cell.length_c   1.000
_cell.angle_alpha   90.00
_cell.angle_beta   90.00
_cell.angle_gamma   90.00
#
_symmetry.space_group_name_H-M   'P 1'
#
loop_
_entity.id
_entity.type
_entity.pdbx_description
1 polymer ?
#
loop_
_entity_poly.entity_id
_entity_poly.type
_entity_poly.pdbx_seq_one_letter_code
_entity_poly.pdbx_strand_id
1 'polypeptide(L)'
;MAKKQRMTRSFARTAPKSQEKYLIENAKKLQEDPFLILPTCTEDSKKYFQKLRKQLKRIHQYCTDEKKLEKLSHKKGLDGALAGTYLLAISEKAPYLAALTFPTGDITYAQRGKADKEKLIAVQHFDDPVFRLRGIKDLVFKKKLYVYSWDNGYVCTGKEAHPPIEFIDFIRNKVGLSSIKDVMACPHIPPNTAKKKEYLTLNYLRIEWKSAQTIVALCENCTKSTKNTMFTISKYMLQRNLSDDFDIEVMTQVGKHSVLSGKQKTAHLQEYLTGKLTDYEFIKKIAKSQEEHVKQAEEKILVLDGVSYGTDVTRFVDALQPNTYEKTALEFILQKSQEPLIVSKITPSKILERYWNQYGNEFLESILDDKEMTASLFQLDDTPVNIIILAFEYTQRRMILSQLPNYDGLPSLAAFADTIARTYRTFGEKKALAEIKNHPDTPKGKSIAYAFLLAFGKGTEVKWKYSKEEVDYGEFLKDHARKLLDVKPEEYSVVLQELLTACGSSETIPQ
;
A
#
# COMPACT_ATOMS: atom_id res chain seq x y z
N MET A 1 -32.73 -31.75 25.20
CA MET A 1 -33.74 -30.67 25.18
C MET A 1 -33.02 -29.32 25.18
N ALA A 2 -32.97 -28.64 24.03
CA ALA A 2 -32.28 -27.36 23.89
C ALA A 2 -33.07 -26.25 24.62
N LYS A 3 -32.40 -25.54 25.53
CA LYS A 3 -32.95 -24.34 26.19
C LYS A 3 -33.22 -23.28 25.13
N LYS A 4 -34.50 -23.00 24.89
CA LYS A 4 -34.99 -21.86 24.11
C LYS A 4 -34.30 -20.58 24.62
N GLN A 5 -33.46 -19.95 23.80
CA GLN A 5 -32.93 -18.62 24.08
C GLN A 5 -34.11 -17.66 24.32
N ARG A 6 -34.15 -17.05 25.51
CA ARG A 6 -35.12 -16.01 25.87
C ARG A 6 -34.90 -14.81 24.96
N MET A 7 -35.92 -14.42 24.19
CA MET A 7 -35.98 -13.10 23.57
C MET A 7 -35.82 -12.03 24.65
N THR A 8 -34.80 -11.18 24.51
CA THR A 8 -34.59 -10.00 25.33
C THR A 8 -35.79 -9.07 25.20
N ARG A 9 -36.60 -8.98 26.26
CA ARG A 9 -37.68 -7.99 26.39
C ARG A 9 -37.06 -6.60 26.38
N SER A 10 -37.54 -5.69 25.52
CA SER A 10 -37.22 -4.26 25.64
C SER A 10 -37.86 -3.77 26.94
N PHE A 11 -37.07 -3.67 28.02
CA PHE A 11 -37.55 -3.14 29.28
C PHE A 11 -37.89 -1.66 29.08
N ALA A 12 -39.17 -1.32 29.24
CA ALA A 12 -39.58 0.07 29.39
C ALA A 12 -38.84 0.64 30.60
N ARG A 13 -38.05 1.69 30.39
CA ARG A 13 -37.34 2.39 31.46
C ARG A 13 -38.12 3.66 31.82
N THR A 14 -38.13 4.01 33.10
CA THR A 14 -38.62 5.32 33.55
C THR A 14 -37.85 6.41 32.82
N ALA A 15 -38.56 7.32 32.18
CA ALA A 15 -37.96 8.38 31.38
C ALA A 15 -37.09 9.29 32.25
N PRO A 16 -35.85 9.63 31.83
CA PRO A 16 -35.19 10.82 32.37
C PRO A 16 -36.08 12.04 32.12
N LYS A 17 -36.25 12.91 33.13
CA LYS A 17 -37.13 14.09 33.04
C LYS A 17 -36.80 14.98 31.83
N SER A 18 -35.53 15.07 31.44
CA SER A 18 -35.09 15.82 30.26
C SER A 18 -35.63 15.22 28.95
N GLN A 19 -35.63 13.90 28.81
CA GLN A 19 -36.16 13.22 27.62
C GLN A 19 -37.69 13.27 27.57
N GLU A 20 -38.36 13.10 28.71
CA GLU A 20 -39.82 13.26 28.78
C GLU A 20 -40.24 14.67 28.36
N LYS A 21 -39.58 15.69 28.92
CA LYS A 21 -39.82 17.09 28.56
C LYS A 21 -39.60 17.33 27.07
N TYR A 22 -38.50 16.82 26.51
CA TYR A 22 -38.20 16.93 25.08
C TYR A 22 -39.31 16.33 24.18
N LEU A 23 -39.77 15.12 24.49
CA LEU A 23 -40.83 14.46 23.69
C LEU A 23 -42.16 15.21 23.79
N ILE A 24 -42.49 15.76 24.96
CA ILE A 24 -43.72 16.56 25.17
C ILE A 24 -43.64 17.88 24.42
N GLU A 25 -42.49 18.59 24.48
CA GLU A 25 -42.28 19.83 23.74
C GLU A 25 -42.40 19.63 22.23
N ASN A 26 -41.81 18.57 21.70
CA ASN A 26 -41.97 18.21 20.29
C ASN A 26 -43.42 17.86 19.96
N ALA A 27 -44.13 17.15 20.84
CA ALA A 27 -45.55 16.85 20.64
C ALA A 27 -46.41 18.13 20.59
N LYS A 28 -46.10 19.14 21.42
CA LYS A 28 -46.78 20.45 21.39
C LYS A 28 -46.50 21.21 20.09
N LYS A 29 -45.25 21.25 19.61
CA LYS A 29 -44.93 21.83 18.28
C LYS A 29 -45.73 21.18 17.15
N LEU A 30 -45.93 19.87 17.22
CA LEU A 30 -46.75 19.16 16.24
C LEU A 30 -48.25 19.45 16.36
N GLN A 31 -48.74 19.85 17.54
CA GLN A 31 -50.12 20.32 17.72
C GLN A 31 -50.32 21.70 17.09
N GLU A 32 -49.26 22.50 16.93
CA GLU A 32 -49.28 23.76 16.19
C GLU A 32 -49.20 23.51 14.68
N ASP A 33 -48.22 22.72 14.23
CA ASP A 33 -48.09 22.32 12.82
C ASP A 33 -47.82 20.81 12.66
N PRO A 34 -48.80 20.02 12.18
CA PRO A 34 -48.63 18.59 11.97
C PRO A 34 -47.74 18.27 10.75
N PHE A 35 -47.44 19.26 9.90
CA PHE A 35 -46.72 19.03 8.65
C PHE A 35 -45.19 19.09 8.80
N LEU A 36 -44.68 19.42 9.99
CA LEU A 36 -43.25 19.40 10.32
C LEU A 36 -42.61 18.00 10.12
N ILE A 37 -43.41 16.92 10.20
CA ILE A 37 -42.95 15.55 9.93
C ILE A 37 -42.83 15.19 8.44
N LEU A 38 -43.20 16.11 7.54
CA LEU A 38 -43.15 15.92 6.10
C LEU A 38 -42.13 16.88 5.44
N PRO A 39 -41.42 16.43 4.39
CA PRO A 39 -40.53 17.32 3.67
C PRO A 39 -41.30 18.38 2.88
N THR A 40 -40.69 19.54 2.71
CA THR A 40 -41.10 20.49 1.67
C THR A 40 -40.78 19.88 0.31
N CYS A 41 -41.71 20.00 -0.63
CA CYS A 41 -41.63 19.32 -1.92
C CYS A 41 -41.62 20.36 -3.05
N THR A 42 -40.80 20.14 -4.08
CA THR A 42 -40.91 20.84 -5.37
C THR A 42 -42.31 20.69 -5.95
N GLU A 43 -42.75 21.61 -6.81
CA GLU A 43 -44.15 21.66 -7.28
C GLU A 43 -44.65 20.32 -7.84
N ASP A 44 -43.84 19.66 -8.66
CA ASP A 44 -44.16 18.38 -9.27
C ASP A 44 -44.20 17.20 -8.29
N SER A 45 -43.49 17.31 -7.16
CA SER A 45 -43.35 16.24 -6.17
C SER A 45 -44.38 16.33 -5.04
N LYS A 46 -45.03 17.49 -4.85
CA LYS A 46 -46.13 17.69 -3.87
C LYS A 46 -47.21 16.61 -3.97
N LYS A 47 -47.55 16.17 -5.20
CA LYS A 47 -48.58 15.15 -5.45
C LYS A 47 -48.36 13.83 -4.72
N TYR A 48 -47.11 13.42 -4.49
CA TYR A 48 -46.80 12.14 -3.84
C TYR A 48 -47.13 12.14 -2.34
N PHE A 49 -47.09 13.31 -1.70
CA PHE A 49 -47.37 13.49 -0.27
C PHE A 49 -48.80 13.97 0.01
N GLN A 50 -49.61 14.31 -1.00
CA GLN A 50 -50.97 14.81 -0.82
C GLN A 50 -51.87 13.87 0.01
N LYS A 51 -51.80 12.55 -0.25
CA LYS A 51 -52.60 11.56 0.51
C LYS A 51 -52.22 11.60 1.99
N LEU A 52 -50.92 11.64 2.28
CA LEU A 52 -50.40 11.67 3.64
C LEU A 52 -50.78 13.00 4.33
N ARG A 53 -50.61 14.14 3.64
CA ARG A 53 -51.07 15.45 4.14
C ARG A 53 -52.55 15.47 4.50
N LYS A 54 -53.43 14.89 3.65
CA LYS A 54 -54.87 14.78 3.94
C LYS A 54 -55.14 13.93 5.19
N GLN A 55 -54.39 12.83 5.36
CA GLN A 55 -54.50 11.99 6.56
C GLN A 55 -54.08 12.74 7.82
N LEU A 56 -52.92 13.42 7.82
CA LEU A 56 -52.44 14.20 8.96
C LEU A 56 -53.39 15.35 9.31
N LYS A 57 -53.90 16.08 8.31
CA LYS A 57 -54.91 17.14 8.51
C LYS A 57 -56.15 16.61 9.23
N ARG A 58 -56.62 15.40 8.88
CA ARG A 58 -57.76 14.76 9.54
C ARG A 58 -57.47 14.39 10.99
N ILE A 59 -56.25 13.93 11.31
CA ILE A 59 -55.86 13.65 12.70
C ILE A 59 -55.78 14.95 13.51
N HIS A 60 -55.20 15.98 12.91
CA HIS A 60 -55.00 17.29 13.54
C HIS A 60 -56.30 17.98 13.94
N GLN A 61 -57.41 17.76 13.22
CA GLN A 61 -58.75 18.23 13.65
C GLN A 61 -59.18 17.72 15.03
N TYR A 62 -58.56 16.66 15.53
CA TYR A 62 -58.84 16.05 16.83
C TYR A 62 -57.65 16.21 17.79
N CYS A 63 -56.73 17.15 17.57
CA CYS A 63 -55.48 17.29 18.33
C CYS A 63 -55.68 17.52 19.85
N THR A 64 -56.89 17.89 20.27
CA THR A 64 -57.30 18.07 21.68
C THR A 64 -58.36 17.06 22.15
N ASP A 65 -58.85 16.16 21.27
CA ASP A 65 -59.88 15.16 21.60
C ASP A 65 -59.23 13.83 21.98
N GLU A 66 -58.95 13.66 23.27
CA GLU A 66 -58.27 12.49 23.84
C GLU A 66 -58.92 11.16 23.41
N LYS A 67 -60.24 11.02 23.56
CA LYS A 67 -60.97 9.78 23.24
C LYS A 67 -60.87 9.40 21.77
N LYS A 68 -60.90 10.37 20.86
CA LYS A 68 -60.72 10.09 19.42
C LYS A 68 -59.27 9.78 19.09
N LEU A 69 -58.32 10.48 19.69
CA LEU A 69 -56.89 10.23 19.48
C LEU A 69 -56.47 8.85 19.96
N GLU A 70 -57.00 8.37 21.08
CA GLU A 70 -56.79 6.99 21.55
C GLU A 70 -57.17 5.97 20.48
N LYS A 71 -58.38 6.11 19.90
CA LYS A 71 -58.85 5.23 18.81
C LYS A 71 -57.96 5.33 17.57
N LEU A 72 -57.55 6.54 17.20
CA LEU A 72 -56.72 6.80 16.02
C LEU A 72 -55.28 6.29 16.20
N SER A 73 -54.76 6.31 17.42
CA SER A 73 -53.40 5.82 17.76
C SER A 73 -53.22 4.31 17.56
N HIS A 74 -54.33 3.55 17.42
CA HIS A 74 -54.29 2.12 17.11
C HIS A 74 -53.90 1.80 15.66
N LYS A 75 -53.84 2.80 14.78
CA LYS A 75 -53.35 2.62 13.42
C LYS A 75 -51.84 2.42 13.40
N LYS A 76 -51.36 1.64 12.43
CA LYS A 76 -49.92 1.30 12.30
C LYS A 76 -49.08 2.41 11.65
N GLY A 77 -49.69 3.25 10.83
CA GLY A 77 -49.00 4.25 10.01
C GLY A 77 -48.61 5.53 10.75
N LEU A 78 -48.11 6.50 9.97
CA LEU A 78 -47.72 7.82 10.46
C LEU A 78 -48.89 8.59 11.11
N ASP A 79 -50.13 8.32 10.66
CA ASP A 79 -51.34 8.89 11.24
C ASP A 79 -51.63 8.37 12.66
N GLY A 80 -51.36 7.09 12.91
CA GLY A 80 -51.42 6.53 14.27
C GLY A 80 -50.29 7.05 15.16
N ALA A 81 -49.08 7.22 14.61
CA ALA A 81 -47.95 7.76 15.34
C ALA A 81 -48.18 9.23 15.77
N LEU A 82 -48.74 10.06 14.89
CA LEU A 82 -49.12 11.43 15.21
C LEU A 82 -50.20 11.47 16.29
N ALA A 83 -51.25 10.65 16.17
CA ALA A 83 -52.30 10.59 17.18
C ALA A 83 -51.77 10.16 18.56
N GLY A 84 -50.91 9.14 18.61
CA GLY A 84 -50.25 8.71 19.84
C GLY A 84 -49.33 9.78 20.44
N THR A 85 -48.69 10.59 19.60
CA THR A 85 -47.82 11.69 20.04
C THR A 85 -48.65 12.86 20.60
N TYR A 86 -49.82 13.18 20.03
CA TYR A 86 -50.72 14.18 20.62
C TYR A 86 -51.24 13.81 22.00
N LEU A 87 -51.47 12.51 22.27
CA LEU A 87 -51.83 12.06 23.62
C LEU A 87 -50.73 12.38 24.65
N LEU A 88 -49.46 12.45 24.25
CA LEU A 88 -48.37 12.89 25.13
C LEU A 88 -48.47 14.37 25.46
N ALA A 89 -48.83 15.20 24.47
CA ALA A 89 -49.04 16.62 24.67
C ALA A 89 -50.24 16.90 25.59
N ILE A 90 -51.36 16.15 25.43
CA ILE A 90 -52.55 16.29 26.28
C ILE A 90 -52.27 15.83 27.72
N SER A 91 -51.67 14.66 27.88
CA SER A 91 -51.42 14.10 29.22
C SER A 91 -50.26 14.75 29.97
N GLU A 92 -49.45 15.55 29.25
CA GLU A 92 -48.18 16.14 29.70
C GLU A 92 -47.25 15.14 30.41
N LYS A 93 -47.34 13.85 30.03
CA LYS A 93 -46.64 12.74 30.68
C LYS A 93 -46.21 11.66 29.68
N ALA A 94 -44.96 11.26 29.76
CA ALA A 94 -44.37 10.11 29.07
C ALA A 94 -43.63 9.19 30.06
N PRO A 95 -44.37 8.52 30.99
CA PRO A 95 -43.75 7.86 32.15
C PRO A 95 -42.88 6.64 31.78
N TYR A 96 -43.14 6.03 30.61
CA TYR A 96 -42.44 4.85 30.14
C TYR A 96 -41.90 5.07 28.72
N LEU A 97 -40.59 4.99 28.56
CA LEU A 97 -39.94 5.00 27.26
C LEU A 97 -39.49 3.60 26.88
N ALA A 98 -39.78 3.23 25.64
CA ALA A 98 -39.13 2.12 24.98
C ALA A 98 -37.80 2.62 24.38
N ALA A 99 -36.85 1.71 24.18
CA ALA A 99 -35.59 2.00 23.50
C ALA A 99 -35.48 1.14 22.24
N LEU A 100 -34.92 1.72 21.18
CA LEU A 100 -34.55 1.02 19.96
C LEU A 100 -33.08 1.32 19.63
N THR A 101 -32.29 0.28 19.45
CA THR A 101 -30.87 0.39 19.13
C THR A 101 -30.66 0.59 17.64
N PHE A 102 -29.92 1.64 17.29
CA PHE A 102 -29.45 1.93 15.93
C PHE A 102 -27.91 1.88 15.88
N PRO A 103 -27.30 1.75 14.69
CA PRO A 103 -25.85 1.89 14.53
C PRO A 103 -25.30 3.24 15.03
N THR A 104 -26.16 4.27 15.09
CA THR A 104 -25.83 5.61 15.60
C THR A 104 -26.02 5.75 17.11
N GLY A 105 -26.56 4.74 17.80
CA GLY A 105 -26.87 4.76 19.23
C GLY A 105 -28.29 4.30 19.56
N ASP A 106 -28.59 4.19 20.84
CA ASP A 106 -29.94 3.90 21.32
C ASP A 106 -30.79 5.17 21.28
N ILE A 107 -32.01 5.07 20.75
CA ILE A 107 -33.02 6.13 20.84
C ILE A 107 -34.18 5.70 21.69
N THR A 108 -34.62 6.58 22.57
CA THR A 108 -35.79 6.37 23.41
C THR A 108 -37.00 7.02 22.78
N TYR A 109 -38.17 6.38 22.92
CA TYR A 109 -39.42 6.91 22.40
C TYR A 109 -40.57 6.45 23.29
N ALA A 110 -41.63 7.25 23.33
CA ALA A 110 -42.83 6.92 24.07
C ALA A 110 -43.69 5.94 23.26
N GLN A 111 -43.94 4.76 23.81
CA GLN A 111 -44.81 3.76 23.19
C GLN A 111 -46.28 4.11 23.49
N ARG A 112 -46.87 5.02 22.72
CA ARG A 112 -48.31 5.36 22.76
C ARG A 112 -49.00 4.92 21.47
N GLY A 113 -50.00 4.04 21.62
CA GLY A 113 -50.72 3.44 20.50
C GLY A 113 -50.02 2.20 19.91
N LYS A 114 -50.46 1.81 18.71
CA LYS A 114 -50.00 0.61 17.98
C LYS A 114 -49.26 0.95 16.67
N ALA A 115 -48.83 2.19 16.52
CA ALA A 115 -48.02 2.61 15.38
C ALA A 115 -46.66 1.88 15.35
N ASP A 116 -46.13 1.70 14.14
CA ASP A 116 -44.83 1.07 13.96
C ASP A 116 -43.73 1.88 14.65
N LYS A 117 -42.77 1.20 15.29
CA LYS A 117 -41.74 1.84 16.13
C LYS A 117 -40.95 2.92 15.39
N GLU A 118 -40.57 2.66 14.14
CA GLU A 118 -39.87 3.64 13.29
C GLU A 118 -40.72 4.88 13.00
N LYS A 119 -42.05 4.75 12.89
CA LYS A 119 -42.96 5.88 12.68
C LYS A 119 -43.15 6.69 13.95
N LEU A 120 -43.25 6.03 15.11
CA LEU A 120 -43.29 6.71 16.42
C LEU A 120 -42.01 7.53 16.63
N ILE A 121 -40.84 6.93 16.39
CA ILE A 121 -39.55 7.61 16.49
C ILE A 121 -39.50 8.81 15.53
N ALA A 122 -39.89 8.63 14.27
CA ALA A 122 -39.85 9.71 13.29
C ALA A 122 -40.75 10.90 13.62
N VAL A 123 -41.90 10.65 14.27
CA VAL A 123 -42.82 11.73 14.68
C VAL A 123 -42.33 12.40 15.96
N GLN A 124 -41.89 11.63 16.95
CA GLN A 124 -41.51 12.19 18.25
C GLN A 124 -40.15 12.91 18.21
N HIS A 125 -39.27 12.51 17.30
CA HIS A 125 -37.95 13.11 17.03
C HIS A 125 -37.94 13.75 15.64
N PHE A 126 -38.99 14.50 15.29
CA PHE A 126 -39.13 15.08 13.95
C PHE A 126 -38.09 16.17 13.64
N ASP A 127 -37.50 16.74 14.66
CA ASP A 127 -36.41 17.71 14.64
C ASP A 127 -35.05 17.05 14.41
N ASP A 128 -34.91 15.75 14.68
CA ASP A 128 -33.70 15.01 14.33
C ASP A 128 -33.68 14.71 12.81
N PRO A 129 -32.64 15.17 12.08
CA PRO A 129 -32.57 15.04 10.63
C PRO A 129 -32.45 13.59 10.14
N VAL A 130 -31.98 12.65 10.96
CA VAL A 130 -31.87 11.23 10.60
C VAL A 130 -33.17 10.50 10.90
N PHE A 131 -33.78 10.74 12.07
CA PHE A 131 -34.95 9.99 12.51
C PHE A 131 -36.22 10.36 11.76
N ARG A 132 -36.44 11.63 11.44
CA ARG A 132 -37.65 12.07 10.71
C ARG A 132 -37.82 11.42 9.33
N LEU A 133 -36.71 11.05 8.69
CA LEU A 133 -36.71 10.33 7.40
C LEU A 133 -37.41 8.97 7.51
N ARG A 134 -37.30 8.26 8.65
CA ARG A 134 -37.90 6.93 8.84
C ARG A 134 -39.43 6.93 8.67
N GLY A 135 -40.06 8.06 8.98
CA GLY A 135 -41.50 8.28 8.85
C GLY A 135 -42.02 8.07 7.44
N ILE A 136 -41.19 8.35 6.42
CA ILE A 136 -41.61 8.39 5.01
C ILE A 136 -40.87 7.38 4.12
N LYS A 137 -39.95 6.59 4.68
CA LYS A 137 -39.10 5.63 3.95
C LYS A 137 -39.88 4.76 2.94
N ASP A 138 -40.99 4.15 3.37
CA ASP A 138 -41.79 3.27 2.51
C ASP A 138 -42.38 4.02 1.30
N LEU A 139 -42.83 5.25 1.52
CA LEU A 139 -43.38 6.10 0.46
C LEU A 139 -42.30 6.48 -0.54
N VAL A 140 -41.15 6.94 -0.04
CA VAL A 140 -39.99 7.33 -0.84
C VAL A 140 -39.52 6.16 -1.69
N PHE A 141 -39.38 4.97 -1.12
CA PHE A 141 -38.90 3.79 -1.84
C PHE A 141 -39.92 3.28 -2.87
N LYS A 142 -41.21 3.29 -2.50
CA LYS A 142 -42.30 2.90 -3.41
C LYS A 142 -42.45 3.85 -4.59
N LYS A 143 -42.26 5.15 -4.36
CA LYS A 143 -42.40 6.20 -5.39
C LYS A 143 -41.09 6.58 -6.08
N LYS A 144 -39.97 5.98 -5.67
CA LYS A 144 -38.61 6.25 -6.16
C LYS A 144 -38.29 7.75 -6.06
N LEU A 145 -38.47 8.31 -4.87
CA LEU A 145 -38.20 9.72 -4.61
C LEU A 145 -36.82 9.93 -3.99
N TYR A 146 -36.35 11.17 -4.06
CA TYR A 146 -35.14 11.66 -3.42
C TYR A 146 -35.53 12.66 -2.33
N VAL A 147 -35.04 12.43 -1.12
CA VAL A 147 -35.31 13.28 0.05
C VAL A 147 -34.03 13.52 0.82
N TYR A 148 -33.82 14.77 1.23
CA TYR A 148 -32.63 15.25 1.94
C TYR A 148 -33.03 15.93 3.23
N SER A 149 -32.21 15.80 4.28
CA SER A 149 -32.58 16.19 5.62
C SER A 149 -31.35 16.61 6.44
N TRP A 150 -31.33 17.86 6.90
CA TRP A 150 -30.28 18.46 7.72
C TRP A 150 -30.89 19.34 8.81
N ASP A 151 -30.05 19.88 9.70
CA ASP A 151 -30.49 20.59 10.92
C ASP A 151 -31.60 21.62 10.66
N ASN A 152 -31.49 22.38 9.56
CA ASN A 152 -32.42 23.47 9.23
C ASN A 152 -33.30 23.22 8.00
N GLY A 153 -33.29 22.02 7.41
CA GLY A 153 -34.09 21.78 6.21
C GLY A 153 -34.39 20.32 5.90
N TYR A 154 -35.57 20.11 5.29
CA TYR A 154 -36.13 18.80 5.01
C TYR A 154 -36.87 18.85 3.67
N VAL A 155 -36.23 18.37 2.60
CA VAL A 155 -36.66 18.65 1.22
C VAL A 155 -36.79 17.37 0.40
N CYS A 156 -37.86 17.26 -0.38
CA CYS A 156 -38.03 16.26 -1.43
C CYS A 156 -37.91 16.91 -2.81
N THR A 157 -37.00 16.38 -3.62
CA THR A 157 -36.70 16.89 -4.97
C THR A 157 -37.45 16.14 -6.07
N GLY A 158 -38.29 15.18 -5.68
CA GLY A 158 -39.08 14.38 -6.62
C GLY A 158 -38.33 13.15 -7.09
N LYS A 159 -38.37 12.88 -8.40
CA LYS A 159 -37.82 11.67 -9.04
C LYS A 159 -36.37 11.83 -9.53
N GLU A 160 -35.80 13.01 -9.34
CA GLU A 160 -34.42 13.31 -9.72
C GLU A 160 -33.64 13.72 -8.47
N ALA A 161 -32.39 13.25 -8.42
CA ALA A 161 -31.45 13.63 -7.38
C ALA A 161 -31.01 15.06 -7.62
N HIS A 162 -31.38 15.96 -6.73
CA HIS A 162 -31.01 17.39 -6.82
C HIS A 162 -30.79 17.97 -5.42
N PRO A 163 -29.75 17.49 -4.70
CA PRO A 163 -29.50 17.90 -3.33
C PRO A 163 -29.39 19.43 -3.22
N PRO A 164 -30.11 20.07 -2.28
CA PRO A 164 -29.97 21.51 -2.05
C PRO A 164 -28.53 21.91 -1.67
N ILE A 165 -28.09 23.10 -2.06
CA ILE A 165 -26.73 23.60 -1.74
C ILE A 165 -26.49 23.59 -0.23
N GLU A 166 -27.47 24.05 0.57
CA GLU A 166 -27.40 24.02 2.03
C GLU A 166 -27.18 22.61 2.60
N PHE A 167 -27.76 21.59 1.95
CA PHE A 167 -27.55 20.20 2.33
C PHE A 167 -26.11 19.74 2.01
N ILE A 168 -25.59 20.12 0.85
CA ILE A 168 -24.20 19.80 0.45
C ILE A 168 -23.22 20.44 1.44
N ASP A 169 -23.43 21.70 1.81
CA ASP A 169 -22.59 22.41 2.79
C ASP A 169 -22.69 21.80 4.19
N PHE A 170 -23.90 21.39 4.60
CA PHE A 170 -24.09 20.63 5.83
C PHE A 170 -23.27 19.33 5.82
N ILE A 171 -23.32 18.56 4.73
CA ILE A 171 -22.52 17.33 4.60
C ILE A 171 -21.03 17.62 4.63
N ARG A 172 -20.57 18.66 3.91
CA ARG A 172 -19.16 19.10 3.92
C ARG A 172 -18.66 19.32 5.35
N ASN A 173 -19.44 20.03 6.16
CA ASN A 173 -19.12 20.29 7.57
C ASN A 173 -19.13 19.00 8.42
N LYS A 174 -20.04 18.06 8.16
CA LYS A 174 -20.09 16.77 8.88
C LYS A 174 -18.93 15.85 8.53
N VAL A 175 -18.44 15.87 7.29
CA VAL A 175 -17.30 15.06 6.85
C VAL A 175 -15.98 15.68 7.34
N GLY A 176 -15.92 17.01 7.51
CA GLY A 176 -14.78 17.70 8.12
C GLY A 176 -13.55 17.80 7.20
N LEU A 177 -13.78 17.87 5.88
CA LEU A 177 -12.72 17.97 4.88
C LEU A 177 -12.59 19.38 4.32
N SER A 178 -11.38 19.72 3.90
CA SER A 178 -11.14 20.95 3.14
C SER A 178 -11.76 20.83 1.75
N SER A 179 -12.39 21.92 1.30
CA SER A 179 -13.04 21.97 -0.01
C SER A 179 -12.29 22.96 -0.90
N ILE A 180 -11.80 22.48 -2.03
CA ILE A 180 -11.22 23.32 -3.07
C ILE A 180 -12.02 23.07 -4.35
N LYS A 181 -12.78 24.07 -4.79
CA LYS A 181 -13.75 23.95 -5.88
C LYS A 181 -14.81 22.87 -5.56
N ASP A 182 -14.97 21.89 -6.46
CA ASP A 182 -15.87 20.74 -6.50
C ASP A 182 -15.23 19.45 -5.90
N VAL A 183 -14.17 19.59 -5.11
CA VAL A 183 -13.49 18.45 -4.46
C VAL A 183 -13.33 18.70 -2.97
N MET A 184 -13.86 17.76 -2.17
CA MET A 184 -13.68 17.66 -0.73
C MET A 184 -12.60 16.60 -0.45
N ALA A 185 -11.39 17.03 -0.08
CA ALA A 185 -10.27 16.11 0.04
C ALA A 185 -9.45 16.35 1.30
N CYS A 186 -8.74 15.32 1.75
CA CYS A 186 -7.69 15.50 2.76
C CYS A 186 -6.47 16.22 2.14
N PRO A 187 -5.63 16.89 2.95
CA PRO A 187 -4.49 17.67 2.44
C PRO A 187 -3.48 16.89 1.60
N HIS A 188 -3.45 15.56 1.74
CA HIS A 188 -2.52 14.67 1.03
C HIS A 188 -2.97 14.33 -0.39
N ILE A 189 -4.18 14.72 -0.80
CA ILE A 189 -4.71 14.41 -2.13
C ILE A 189 -4.97 15.71 -2.89
N PRO A 190 -4.18 16.02 -3.92
CA PRO A 190 -4.44 17.16 -4.78
C PRO A 190 -5.80 17.03 -5.49
N PRO A 191 -6.60 18.10 -5.59
CA PRO A 191 -7.92 18.05 -6.23
C PRO A 191 -7.91 17.50 -7.66
N ASN A 192 -6.89 17.86 -8.45
CA ASN A 192 -6.75 17.38 -9.83
C ASN A 192 -6.52 15.87 -9.91
N THR A 193 -5.76 15.30 -8.96
CA THR A 193 -5.49 13.86 -8.88
C THR A 193 -6.78 13.09 -8.63
N ALA A 194 -7.60 13.55 -7.68
CA ALA A 194 -8.90 12.93 -7.39
C ALA A 194 -9.88 13.01 -8.58
N LYS A 195 -9.87 14.12 -9.34
CA LYS A 195 -10.70 14.27 -10.54
C LYS A 195 -10.28 13.34 -11.67
N LYS A 196 -8.98 13.27 -11.95
CA LYS A 196 -8.42 12.47 -13.06
C LYS A 196 -8.27 10.99 -12.73
N LYS A 197 -8.65 10.56 -11.52
CA LYS A 197 -8.44 9.18 -11.02
C LYS A 197 -6.96 8.78 -11.11
N GLU A 198 -6.06 9.72 -10.83
CA GLU A 198 -4.62 9.47 -10.82
C GLU A 198 -4.22 8.71 -9.55
N TYR A 199 -3.17 7.89 -9.64
CA TYR A 199 -2.70 7.08 -8.54
C TYR A 199 -1.61 7.79 -7.74
N LEU A 200 -1.67 7.68 -6.40
CA LEU A 200 -0.67 8.22 -5.47
C LEU A 200 0.08 7.10 -4.76
N THR A 201 1.20 7.41 -4.11
CA THR A 201 1.93 6.44 -3.27
C THR A 201 1.04 5.87 -2.17
N LEU A 202 0.13 6.68 -1.62
CA LEU A 202 -0.88 6.24 -0.67
C LEU A 202 -2.16 5.85 -1.41
N ASN A 203 -2.70 4.68 -1.09
CA ASN A 203 -4.05 4.29 -1.51
C ASN A 203 -5.08 5.30 -0.99
N TYR A 204 -6.13 5.54 -1.76
CA TYR A 204 -7.18 6.46 -1.34
C TYR A 204 -8.58 6.04 -1.77
N LEU A 205 -9.56 6.39 -0.95
CA LEU A 205 -10.98 6.26 -1.24
C LEU A 205 -11.42 7.46 -2.08
N ARG A 206 -12.16 7.21 -3.17
CA ARG A 206 -12.81 8.21 -4.00
C ARG A 206 -14.31 7.93 -4.03
N ILE A 207 -15.11 8.92 -3.65
CA ILE A 207 -16.57 8.90 -3.74
C ILE A 207 -16.99 10.05 -4.65
N GLU A 208 -17.46 9.74 -5.85
CA GLU A 208 -18.07 10.72 -6.73
C GLU A 208 -19.57 10.76 -6.47
N TRP A 209 -20.04 11.93 -6.05
CA TRP A 209 -21.44 12.22 -5.81
C TRP A 209 -21.98 13.02 -6.98
N LYS A 210 -22.66 12.34 -7.89
CA LYS A 210 -23.04 12.84 -9.21
C LYS A 210 -24.00 14.02 -9.12
N SER A 211 -25.08 13.89 -8.35
CA SER A 211 -26.11 14.94 -8.23
C SER A 211 -25.62 16.18 -7.50
N ALA A 212 -24.68 16.04 -6.58
CA ALA A 212 -24.04 17.17 -5.90
C ALA A 212 -22.86 17.75 -6.68
N GLN A 213 -22.49 17.16 -7.83
CA GLN A 213 -21.35 17.55 -8.66
C GLN A 213 -20.06 17.72 -7.84
N THR A 214 -19.80 16.80 -6.92
CA THR A 214 -18.65 16.87 -6.02
C THR A 214 -17.97 15.53 -5.87
N ILE A 215 -16.67 15.56 -5.62
CA ILE A 215 -15.88 14.38 -5.29
C ILE A 215 -15.41 14.46 -3.85
N VAL A 216 -15.53 13.37 -3.11
CA VAL A 216 -14.92 13.18 -1.79
C VAL A 216 -13.72 12.25 -1.92
N ALA A 217 -12.55 12.68 -1.44
CA ALA A 217 -11.32 11.90 -1.54
C ALA A 217 -10.54 11.84 -0.23
N LEU A 218 -10.21 10.63 0.23
CA LEU A 218 -9.58 10.39 1.53
C LEU A 218 -8.43 9.38 1.42
N CYS A 219 -7.22 9.77 1.80
CA CYS A 219 -6.08 8.85 1.78
C CYS A 219 -6.13 7.88 2.97
N GLU A 220 -5.51 6.72 2.79
CA GLU A 220 -5.48 5.65 3.78
C GLU A 220 -5.08 6.14 5.19
N ASN A 221 -4.08 7.01 5.29
CA ASN A 221 -3.63 7.55 6.58
C ASN A 221 -4.68 8.43 7.26
N CYS A 222 -5.38 9.28 6.50
CA CYS A 222 -6.45 10.12 7.04
C CYS A 222 -7.67 9.29 7.44
N THR A 223 -7.87 8.11 6.85
CA THR A 223 -9.02 7.26 7.17
C THR A 223 -8.90 6.43 8.45
N LYS A 224 -7.71 6.37 9.07
CA LYS A 224 -7.47 5.56 10.29
C LYS A 224 -8.34 5.97 11.47
N SER A 225 -8.68 7.25 11.56
CA SER A 225 -9.53 7.83 12.60
C SER A 225 -10.94 8.16 12.12
N THR A 226 -11.23 7.99 10.82
CA THR A 226 -12.56 8.27 10.28
C THR A 226 -13.46 7.06 10.41
N LYS A 227 -14.75 7.32 10.54
CA LYS A 227 -15.77 6.28 10.39
C LYS A 227 -16.00 6.02 8.90
N ASN A 228 -17.13 5.42 8.57
CA ASN A 228 -17.56 5.27 7.19
C ASN A 228 -18.12 6.61 6.66
N THR A 229 -17.41 7.22 5.71
CA THR A 229 -17.81 8.49 5.09
C THR A 229 -19.13 8.35 4.33
N MET A 230 -19.32 7.27 3.57
CA MET A 230 -20.57 7.05 2.84
C MET A 230 -21.79 6.89 3.76
N PHE A 231 -21.64 6.23 4.91
CA PHE A 231 -22.67 6.15 5.94
C PHE A 231 -22.96 7.53 6.56
N THR A 232 -21.92 8.33 6.76
CA THR A 232 -22.04 9.70 7.28
C THR A 232 -22.85 10.59 6.34
N ILE A 233 -22.70 10.41 5.02
CA ILE A 233 -23.48 11.12 4.00
C ILE A 233 -24.90 10.54 3.90
N SER A 234 -25.02 9.22 3.69
CA SER A 234 -26.30 8.57 3.36
C SER A 234 -27.33 8.59 4.48
N LYS A 235 -26.94 8.69 5.75
CA LYS A 235 -27.90 8.73 6.87
C LYS A 235 -28.81 9.96 6.87
N TYR A 236 -28.45 11.01 6.14
CA TYR A 236 -29.19 12.26 6.02
C TYR A 236 -30.02 12.37 4.73
N MET A 237 -30.10 11.29 3.95
CA MET A 237 -30.89 11.23 2.73
C MET A 237 -31.69 9.93 2.64
N LEU A 238 -32.75 9.95 1.84
CA LEU A 238 -33.46 8.76 1.41
C LEU A 238 -33.54 8.71 -0.10
N GLN A 239 -32.97 7.64 -0.62
CA GLN A 239 -33.12 7.20 -1.99
C GLN A 239 -33.14 5.67 -2.03
N ARG A 240 -33.72 5.09 -3.08
CA ARG A 240 -33.90 3.64 -3.18
C ARG A 240 -32.58 2.90 -3.39
N ASN A 241 -31.71 3.44 -4.23
CA ASN A 241 -30.42 2.85 -4.55
C ASN A 241 -29.34 3.94 -4.49
N LEU A 242 -28.35 3.75 -3.62
CA LEU A 242 -27.25 4.71 -3.48
C LEU A 242 -26.34 4.69 -4.73
N SER A 243 -26.19 3.54 -5.38
CA SER A 243 -25.32 3.40 -6.56
C SER A 243 -25.80 4.15 -7.80
N ASP A 244 -27.05 4.63 -7.81
CA ASP A 244 -27.56 5.47 -8.90
C ASP A 244 -26.91 6.87 -8.88
N ASP A 245 -26.57 7.37 -7.69
CA ASP A 245 -26.05 8.74 -7.46
C ASP A 245 -24.58 8.77 -7.02
N PHE A 246 -24.07 7.65 -6.48
CA PHE A 246 -22.72 7.55 -5.95
C PHE A 246 -21.89 6.53 -6.74
N ASP A 247 -20.71 6.94 -7.18
CA ASP A 247 -19.65 6.05 -7.67
C ASP A 247 -18.52 5.99 -6.64
N ILE A 248 -18.20 4.79 -6.15
CA ILE A 248 -17.29 4.57 -5.02
C ILE A 248 -16.19 3.63 -5.44
N GLU A 249 -14.95 4.12 -5.38
CA GLU A 249 -13.77 3.41 -5.83
C GLU A 249 -12.64 3.56 -4.83
N VAL A 250 -11.79 2.55 -4.73
CA VAL A 250 -10.50 2.64 -4.03
C VAL A 250 -9.42 2.67 -5.08
N MET A 251 -8.65 3.75 -5.05
CA MET A 251 -7.54 3.99 -5.95
C MET A 251 -6.29 3.38 -5.32
N THR A 252 -5.80 2.30 -5.92
CA THR A 252 -4.60 1.60 -5.50
C THR A 252 -3.64 1.47 -6.68
N GLN A 253 -2.35 1.53 -6.40
CA GLN A 253 -1.33 1.40 -7.44
C GLN A 253 -1.31 0.01 -8.08
N VAL A 254 -1.64 -1.03 -7.31
CA VAL A 254 -1.84 -2.40 -7.82
C VAL A 254 -3.05 -2.47 -8.77
N GLY A 255 -4.07 -1.66 -8.51
CA GLY A 255 -5.26 -1.52 -9.35
C GLY A 255 -5.02 -0.96 -10.75
N LYS A 256 -3.79 -0.53 -11.09
CA LYS A 256 -3.36 -0.20 -12.46
C LYS A 256 -3.35 -1.42 -13.38
N HIS A 257 -3.12 -2.62 -12.84
CA HIS A 257 -2.76 -3.80 -13.65
C HIS A 257 -3.75 -4.97 -13.58
N SER A 258 -4.63 -5.09 -12.58
CA SER A 258 -5.74 -6.03 -12.68
C SER A 258 -6.94 -5.64 -11.83
N VAL A 259 -8.08 -5.66 -12.49
CA VAL A 259 -9.38 -5.22 -12.01
C VAL A 259 -10.00 -6.44 -11.32
N LEU A 260 -10.08 -6.43 -9.98
CA LEU A 260 -10.89 -7.37 -9.20
C LEU A 260 -12.17 -7.73 -9.96
N SER A 261 -12.54 -9.02 -9.96
CA SER A 261 -13.78 -9.46 -10.60
C SER A 261 -14.96 -8.61 -10.11
N GLY A 262 -15.90 -8.27 -11.02
CA GLY A 262 -17.04 -7.41 -10.67
C GLY A 262 -17.82 -7.91 -9.45
N LYS A 263 -17.84 -9.23 -9.21
CA LYS A 263 -18.44 -9.86 -8.02
C LYS A 263 -17.71 -9.50 -6.72
N GLN A 264 -16.38 -9.56 -6.68
CA GLN A 264 -15.59 -9.21 -5.48
C GLN A 264 -15.70 -7.72 -5.16
N LYS A 265 -15.59 -6.86 -6.18
CA LYS A 265 -15.82 -5.41 -6.02
C LYS A 265 -17.19 -5.12 -5.42
N THR A 266 -18.22 -5.78 -5.95
CA THR A 266 -19.60 -5.61 -5.48
C THR A 266 -19.76 -6.10 -4.04
N ALA A 267 -19.17 -7.24 -3.66
CA ALA A 267 -19.27 -7.77 -2.30
C ALA A 267 -18.66 -6.81 -1.26
N HIS A 268 -17.44 -6.33 -1.49
CA HIS A 268 -16.77 -5.38 -0.60
C HIS A 268 -17.50 -4.04 -0.53
N LEU A 269 -18.01 -3.55 -1.68
CA LEU A 269 -18.80 -2.34 -1.73
C LEU A 269 -20.09 -2.46 -0.91
N GLN A 270 -20.79 -3.60 -0.94
CA GLN A 270 -22.00 -3.80 -0.14
C GLN A 270 -21.71 -3.79 1.36
N GLU A 271 -20.62 -4.38 1.81
CA GLU A 271 -20.20 -4.30 3.22
C GLU A 271 -19.88 -2.85 3.62
N TYR A 272 -19.23 -2.09 2.75
CA TYR A 272 -18.98 -0.67 2.95
C TYR A 272 -20.29 0.14 3.00
N LEU A 273 -21.21 -0.03 2.04
CA LEU A 273 -22.50 0.69 2.02
C LEU A 273 -23.39 0.37 3.22
N THR A 274 -23.29 -0.84 3.77
CA THR A 274 -24.05 -1.23 4.98
C THR A 274 -23.41 -0.73 6.28
N GLY A 275 -22.28 -0.03 6.21
CA GLY A 275 -21.56 0.50 7.37
C GLY A 275 -20.80 -0.55 8.17
N LYS A 276 -20.58 -1.76 7.61
CA LYS A 276 -19.79 -2.82 8.26
C LYS A 276 -18.30 -2.57 8.20
N LEU A 277 -17.85 -1.81 7.21
CA LEU A 277 -16.46 -1.40 7.03
C LEU A 277 -16.33 0.10 7.27
N THR A 278 -15.30 0.50 7.98
CA THR A 278 -14.78 1.88 7.96
C THR A 278 -14.12 2.19 6.62
N ASP A 279 -13.82 3.47 6.37
CA ASP A 279 -13.10 3.87 5.15
C ASP A 279 -11.73 3.18 5.07
N TYR A 280 -11.00 3.11 6.18
CA TYR A 280 -9.69 2.46 6.26
C TYR A 280 -9.76 0.96 5.98
N GLU A 281 -10.72 0.26 6.61
CA GLU A 281 -10.92 -1.18 6.39
C GLU A 281 -11.31 -1.47 4.95
N PHE A 282 -12.13 -0.62 4.33
CA PHE A 282 -12.49 -0.77 2.93
C PHE A 282 -11.29 -0.60 1.99
N ILE A 283 -10.47 0.44 2.20
CA ILE A 283 -9.23 0.65 1.45
C ILE A 283 -8.30 -0.57 1.57
N LYS A 284 -8.03 -1.02 2.81
CA LYS A 284 -7.14 -2.17 3.08
C LYS A 284 -7.67 -3.47 2.48
N LYS A 285 -8.98 -3.71 2.56
CA LYS A 285 -9.60 -4.91 2.02
C LYS A 285 -9.47 -4.97 0.50
N ILE A 286 -9.75 -3.86 -0.19
CA ILE A 286 -9.58 -3.78 -1.64
C ILE A 286 -8.10 -3.95 -2.04
N ALA A 287 -7.19 -3.24 -1.38
CA ALA A 287 -5.76 -3.33 -1.67
C ALA A 287 -5.23 -4.76 -1.50
N LYS A 288 -5.59 -5.43 -0.38
CA LYS A 288 -5.20 -6.82 -0.12
C LYS A 288 -5.75 -7.78 -1.16
N SER A 289 -7.02 -7.67 -1.52
CA SER A 289 -7.61 -8.54 -2.54
C SER A 289 -6.99 -8.34 -3.92
N GLN A 290 -6.58 -7.11 -4.26
CA GLN A 290 -5.84 -6.84 -5.50
C GLN A 290 -4.45 -7.45 -5.47
N GLU A 291 -3.72 -7.31 -4.37
CA GLU A 291 -2.41 -7.95 -4.19
C GLU A 291 -2.49 -9.48 -4.29
N GLU A 292 -3.49 -10.10 -3.65
CA GLU A 292 -3.74 -11.54 -3.73
C GLU A 292 -4.07 -11.98 -5.15
N HIS A 293 -4.89 -11.20 -5.87
CA HIS A 293 -5.23 -11.50 -7.26
C HIS A 293 -4.00 -11.40 -8.18
N VAL A 294 -3.18 -10.36 -8.02
CA VAL A 294 -1.94 -10.21 -8.79
C VAL A 294 -0.96 -11.34 -8.48
N LYS A 295 -0.83 -11.79 -7.22
CA LYS A 295 0.02 -12.94 -6.87
C LYS A 295 -0.42 -14.25 -7.55
N GLN A 296 -1.69 -14.36 -7.92
CA GLN A 296 -2.24 -15.51 -8.64
C GLN A 296 -2.29 -15.31 -10.16
N ALA A 297 -2.03 -14.10 -10.64
CA ALA A 297 -1.99 -13.81 -12.06
C ALA A 297 -0.68 -14.32 -12.66
N GLU A 298 -0.76 -14.86 -13.87
CA GLU A 298 0.42 -15.26 -14.67
C GLU A 298 1.14 -14.06 -15.30
N GLU A 299 0.70 -12.83 -15.01
CA GLU A 299 1.28 -11.61 -15.55
C GLU A 299 2.36 -11.04 -14.63
N LYS A 300 3.55 -10.82 -15.20
CA LYS A 300 4.67 -10.17 -14.52
C LYS A 300 4.33 -8.74 -14.14
N ILE A 301 4.20 -8.49 -12.85
CA ILE A 301 3.97 -7.15 -12.30
C ILE A 301 4.94 -6.90 -11.15
N LEU A 302 5.67 -5.79 -11.23
CA LEU A 302 6.66 -5.35 -10.25
C LEU A 302 6.10 -4.18 -9.42
N VAL A 303 6.10 -4.32 -8.10
CA VAL A 303 5.61 -3.30 -7.16
C VAL A 303 6.58 -3.19 -5.98
N LEU A 304 7.08 -1.97 -5.74
CA LEU A 304 7.95 -1.64 -4.62
C LEU A 304 7.33 -0.51 -3.80
N ASP A 305 7.11 -0.74 -2.50
CA ASP A 305 6.57 0.25 -1.55
C ASP A 305 5.26 0.90 -2.02
N GLY A 306 4.42 0.07 -2.63
CA GLY A 306 3.14 0.49 -3.18
C GLY A 306 3.27 1.25 -4.51
N VAL A 307 4.44 1.45 -5.10
CA VAL A 307 4.60 2.01 -6.45
C VAL A 307 4.68 0.87 -7.45
N SER A 308 3.83 0.89 -8.49
CA SER A 308 3.89 -0.11 -9.56
C SER A 308 4.78 0.35 -10.71
N TYR A 309 5.66 -0.55 -11.13
CA TYR A 309 6.59 -0.41 -12.24
C TYR A 309 6.13 -1.24 -13.47
N GLY A 310 4.97 -1.91 -13.38
CA GLY A 310 4.50 -2.81 -14.43
C GLY A 310 5.51 -3.92 -14.70
N THR A 311 5.92 -4.07 -15.96
CA THR A 311 6.94 -5.02 -16.42
C THR A 311 8.34 -4.42 -16.52
N ASP A 312 8.52 -3.13 -16.18
CA ASP A 312 9.79 -2.40 -16.32
C ASP A 312 10.77 -2.80 -15.21
N VAL A 313 11.64 -3.77 -15.54
CA VAL A 313 12.65 -4.29 -14.61
C VAL A 313 13.68 -3.23 -14.25
N THR A 314 14.17 -2.45 -15.21
CA THR A 314 15.25 -1.48 -14.98
C THR A 314 14.81 -0.40 -14.00
N ARG A 315 13.62 0.20 -14.21
CA ARG A 315 13.11 1.20 -13.25
C ARG A 315 12.84 0.61 -11.86
N PHE A 316 12.35 -0.63 -11.79
CA PHE A 316 12.14 -1.30 -10.52
C PHE A 316 13.45 -1.54 -9.77
N VAL A 317 14.49 -2.02 -10.48
CA VAL A 317 15.81 -2.28 -9.91
C VAL A 317 16.49 -0.98 -9.47
N ASP A 318 16.43 0.08 -10.27
CA ASP A 318 16.99 1.39 -9.90
C ASP A 318 16.33 1.95 -8.64
N ALA A 319 15.01 1.73 -8.47
CA ALA A 319 14.29 2.17 -7.28
C ALA A 319 14.71 1.44 -5.99
N LEU A 320 15.31 0.25 -6.09
CA LEU A 320 15.86 -0.50 -4.95
C LEU A 320 17.23 0.03 -4.49
N GLN A 321 17.87 0.89 -5.29
CA GLN A 321 19.22 1.43 -5.03
C GLN A 321 20.30 0.36 -4.79
N PRO A 322 20.47 -0.62 -5.71
CA PRO A 322 21.47 -1.68 -5.59
C PRO A 322 22.90 -1.18 -5.80
N ASN A 323 23.87 -1.95 -5.32
CA ASN A 323 25.25 -1.81 -5.80
C ASN A 323 25.42 -2.37 -7.23
N THR A 324 26.59 -2.17 -7.85
CA THR A 324 26.85 -2.57 -9.24
C THR A 324 26.67 -4.08 -9.51
N TYR A 325 27.08 -4.92 -8.56
CA TYR A 325 26.97 -6.38 -8.68
C TYR A 325 25.52 -6.83 -8.53
N GLU A 326 24.83 -6.28 -7.54
CA GLU A 326 23.41 -6.55 -7.29
C GLU A 326 22.54 -6.11 -8.47
N LYS A 327 22.83 -4.95 -9.07
CA LYS A 327 22.07 -4.43 -10.21
C LYS A 327 22.09 -5.41 -11.38
N THR A 328 23.29 -5.83 -11.79
CA THR A 328 23.48 -6.77 -12.91
C THR A 328 22.76 -8.09 -12.68
N ALA A 329 22.87 -8.64 -11.46
CA ALA A 329 22.22 -9.90 -11.10
C ALA A 329 20.69 -9.77 -11.04
N LEU A 330 20.18 -8.71 -10.41
CA LEU A 330 18.74 -8.47 -10.31
C LEU A 330 18.11 -8.23 -11.67
N GLU A 331 18.75 -7.46 -12.56
CA GLU A 331 18.24 -7.24 -13.91
C GLU A 331 18.14 -8.56 -14.69
N PHE A 332 19.18 -9.40 -14.65
CA PHE A 332 19.16 -10.72 -15.31
C PHE A 332 18.04 -11.63 -14.78
N ILE A 333 17.99 -11.79 -13.46
CA ILE A 333 17.05 -12.69 -12.78
C ILE A 333 15.61 -12.22 -13.01
N LEU A 334 15.36 -10.93 -12.78
CA LEU A 334 14.01 -10.38 -12.90
C LEU A 334 13.59 -10.30 -14.36
N GLN A 335 14.47 -10.15 -15.36
CA GLN A 335 14.10 -10.23 -16.78
C GLN A 335 13.57 -11.61 -17.15
N LYS A 336 14.21 -12.69 -16.68
CA LYS A 336 13.79 -14.08 -16.93
C LYS A 336 12.53 -14.47 -16.18
N SER A 337 12.38 -14.00 -14.94
CA SER A 337 11.20 -14.29 -14.14
C SER A 337 9.93 -13.70 -14.76
N GLN A 338 8.90 -14.53 -14.88
CA GLN A 338 7.53 -14.11 -15.23
C GLN A 338 6.66 -13.92 -13.99
N GLU A 339 7.20 -14.19 -12.80
CA GLU A 339 6.43 -14.11 -11.57
C GLU A 339 6.18 -12.65 -11.14
N PRO A 340 5.00 -12.36 -10.58
CA PRO A 340 4.73 -11.08 -9.96
C PRO A 340 5.58 -10.89 -8.70
N LEU A 341 6.16 -9.70 -8.54
CA LEU A 341 6.97 -9.32 -7.38
C LEU A 341 6.38 -8.08 -6.71
N ILE A 342 5.69 -8.29 -5.60
CA ILE A 342 5.13 -7.22 -4.75
C ILE A 342 5.87 -7.23 -3.42
N VAL A 343 6.62 -6.17 -3.14
CA VAL A 343 7.48 -6.05 -1.96
C VAL A 343 7.40 -4.65 -1.35
N SER A 344 7.68 -4.54 -0.06
CA SER A 344 7.79 -3.27 0.65
C SER A 344 8.93 -3.33 1.66
N LYS A 345 9.70 -2.24 1.76
CA LYS A 345 10.85 -2.08 2.67
C LYS A 345 11.82 -3.26 2.62
N ILE A 346 12.14 -3.74 1.41
CA ILE A 346 13.04 -4.86 1.17
C ILE A 346 14.36 -4.35 0.58
N THR A 347 15.47 -5.02 0.86
CA THR A 347 16.77 -4.70 0.27
C THR A 347 17.00 -5.48 -1.05
N PRO A 348 17.85 -4.96 -1.96
CA PRO A 348 18.28 -5.68 -3.16
C PRO A 348 18.75 -7.11 -2.88
N SER A 349 19.62 -7.28 -1.87
CA SER A 349 20.21 -8.57 -1.50
C SER A 349 19.15 -9.59 -1.09
N LYS A 350 18.08 -9.15 -0.40
CA LYS A 350 16.96 -10.04 -0.02
C LYS A 350 16.13 -10.51 -1.20
N ILE A 351 16.02 -9.70 -2.25
CA ILE A 351 15.38 -10.12 -3.49
C ILE A 351 16.26 -11.15 -4.21
N LEU A 352 17.59 -10.94 -4.25
CA LEU A 352 18.52 -11.92 -4.81
C LEU A 352 18.44 -13.27 -4.10
N GLU A 353 18.48 -13.29 -2.76
CA GLU A 353 18.32 -14.51 -1.96
C GLU A 353 17.07 -15.31 -2.32
N ARG A 354 15.94 -14.63 -2.56
CA ARG A 354 14.68 -15.28 -2.93
C ARG A 354 14.76 -16.05 -4.25
N TYR A 355 15.50 -15.52 -5.21
CA TYR A 355 15.55 -16.07 -6.58
C TYR A 355 16.84 -16.86 -6.86
N TRP A 356 17.79 -16.85 -5.93
CA TRP A 356 19.12 -17.43 -6.13
C TRP A 356 19.09 -18.91 -6.48
N ASN A 357 18.27 -19.69 -5.78
CA ASN A 357 18.17 -21.14 -6.03
C ASN A 357 17.61 -21.47 -7.42
N GLN A 358 16.80 -20.57 -8.00
CA GLN A 358 16.15 -20.80 -9.28
C GLN A 358 16.98 -20.28 -10.47
N TYR A 359 17.62 -19.12 -10.32
CA TYR A 359 18.27 -18.42 -11.42
C TYR A 359 19.76 -18.14 -11.18
N GLY A 360 20.28 -18.37 -9.97
CA GLY A 360 21.65 -18.02 -9.60
C GLY A 360 22.70 -18.80 -10.38
N ASN A 361 22.51 -20.12 -10.60
CA ASN A 361 23.43 -20.92 -11.42
C ASN A 361 23.46 -20.41 -12.86
N GLU A 362 22.30 -20.15 -13.46
CA GLU A 362 22.21 -19.64 -14.84
C GLU A 362 22.85 -18.24 -14.96
N PHE A 363 22.69 -17.39 -13.95
CA PHE A 363 23.38 -16.10 -13.89
C PHE A 363 24.90 -16.29 -13.83
N LEU A 364 25.40 -17.18 -12.98
CA LEU A 364 26.83 -17.47 -12.89
C LEU A 364 27.38 -17.99 -14.22
N GLU A 365 26.68 -18.91 -14.89
CA GLU A 365 27.04 -19.40 -16.23
C GLU A 365 27.08 -18.29 -17.28
N SER A 366 26.23 -17.26 -17.15
CA SER A 366 26.23 -16.12 -18.08
C SER A 366 27.47 -15.22 -17.94
N ILE A 367 28.17 -15.29 -16.80
CA ILE A 367 29.38 -14.51 -16.50
C ILE A 367 30.64 -15.37 -16.62
N LEU A 368 30.54 -16.65 -16.25
CA LEU A 368 31.64 -17.60 -16.18
C LEU A 368 31.60 -18.56 -17.37
N ASP A 369 32.61 -18.48 -18.24
CA ASP A 369 32.89 -19.52 -19.24
C ASP A 369 33.73 -20.66 -18.62
N ASP A 370 33.26 -21.18 -17.48
CA ASP A 370 33.85 -22.31 -16.74
C ASP A 370 32.76 -23.00 -15.90
N LYS A 371 32.36 -24.20 -16.35
CA LYS A 371 31.29 -24.97 -15.71
C LYS A 371 31.70 -25.53 -14.34
N GLU A 372 32.96 -25.92 -14.17
CA GLU A 372 33.42 -26.48 -12.89
C GLU A 372 33.48 -25.40 -11.82
N MET A 373 34.03 -24.23 -12.17
CA MET A 373 34.07 -23.09 -11.25
C MET A 373 32.67 -22.58 -10.93
N THR A 374 31.76 -22.56 -11.90
CA THR A 374 30.36 -22.17 -11.66
C THR A 374 29.71 -23.07 -10.62
N ALA A 375 29.84 -24.39 -10.79
CA ALA A 375 29.30 -25.36 -9.84
C ALA A 375 29.92 -25.21 -8.44
N SER A 376 31.24 -24.97 -8.37
CA SER A 376 31.93 -24.74 -7.10
C SER A 376 31.44 -23.47 -6.38
N LEU A 377 31.32 -22.36 -7.10
CA LEU A 377 30.83 -21.09 -6.55
C LEU A 377 29.39 -21.18 -6.10
N PHE A 378 28.52 -21.85 -6.87
CA PHE A 378 27.11 -21.98 -6.53
C PHE A 378 26.88 -22.84 -5.28
N GLN A 379 27.79 -23.77 -4.98
CA GLN A 379 27.74 -24.62 -3.78
C GLN A 379 28.32 -23.97 -2.51
N LEU A 380 28.90 -22.77 -2.61
CA LEU A 380 29.44 -22.07 -1.44
C LEU A 380 28.31 -21.70 -0.47
N ASP A 381 28.56 -21.93 0.82
CA ASP A 381 27.70 -21.46 1.91
C ASP A 381 28.01 -19.99 2.22
N ASP A 382 27.61 -19.10 1.31
CA ASP A 382 27.77 -17.65 1.43
C ASP A 382 26.55 -16.93 0.82
N THR A 383 26.45 -15.63 1.06
CA THR A 383 25.39 -14.80 0.48
C THR A 383 25.53 -14.72 -1.04
N PRO A 384 24.40 -14.65 -1.79
CA PRO A 384 24.44 -14.50 -3.25
C PRO A 384 25.33 -13.36 -3.71
N VAL A 385 25.28 -12.22 -3.02
CA VAL A 385 26.09 -11.04 -3.36
C VAL A 385 27.58 -11.34 -3.28
N ASN A 386 28.04 -12.05 -2.24
CA ASN A 386 29.44 -12.42 -2.10
C ASN A 386 29.87 -13.42 -3.18
N ILE A 387 29.03 -14.41 -3.49
CA ILE A 387 29.32 -15.38 -4.57
C ILE A 387 29.46 -14.66 -5.92
N ILE A 388 28.57 -13.70 -6.20
CA ILE A 388 28.63 -12.89 -7.42
C ILE A 388 29.93 -12.07 -7.47
N ILE A 389 30.33 -11.44 -6.35
CA ILE A 389 31.61 -10.71 -6.27
C ILE A 389 32.78 -11.65 -6.59
N LEU A 390 32.82 -12.84 -5.99
CA LEU A 390 33.86 -13.83 -6.26
C LEU A 390 33.90 -14.26 -7.74
N ALA A 391 32.74 -14.40 -8.38
CA ALA A 391 32.64 -14.69 -9.81
C ALA A 391 33.22 -13.57 -10.68
N PHE A 392 32.89 -12.30 -10.38
CA PHE A 392 33.47 -11.15 -11.08
C PHE A 392 34.97 -11.03 -10.84
N GLU A 393 35.44 -11.25 -9.62
CA GLU A 393 36.89 -11.28 -9.35
C GLU A 393 37.60 -12.39 -10.12
N TYR A 394 36.99 -13.57 -10.22
CA TYR A 394 37.54 -14.69 -10.99
C TYR A 394 37.65 -14.37 -12.49
N THR A 395 36.60 -13.78 -13.09
CA THR A 395 36.64 -13.38 -14.51
C THR A 395 37.68 -12.30 -14.79
N GLN A 396 37.79 -11.29 -13.91
CA GLN A 396 38.84 -10.27 -14.02
C GLN A 396 40.24 -10.88 -13.96
N ARG A 397 40.47 -11.82 -13.04
CA ARG A 397 41.76 -12.53 -12.95
C ARG A 397 42.07 -13.31 -14.22
N ARG A 398 41.09 -14.04 -14.77
CA ARG A 398 41.26 -14.74 -16.05
C ARG A 398 41.57 -13.80 -17.20
N MET A 399 40.91 -12.64 -17.26
CA MET A 399 41.16 -11.63 -18.29
C MET A 399 42.58 -11.05 -18.20
N ILE A 400 43.08 -10.79 -16.99
CA ILE A 400 44.47 -10.34 -16.79
C ILE A 400 45.45 -11.42 -17.24
N LEU A 401 45.20 -12.68 -16.89
CA LEU A 401 46.07 -13.80 -17.25
C LEU A 401 46.03 -14.13 -18.75
N SER A 402 44.87 -14.00 -19.41
CA SER A 402 44.74 -14.30 -20.84
C SER A 402 45.47 -13.29 -21.73
N GLN A 403 45.75 -12.09 -21.21
CA GLN A 403 46.59 -11.10 -21.89
C GLN A 403 48.07 -11.46 -21.81
N LEU A 404 48.49 -12.22 -20.79
CA LEU A 404 49.88 -12.61 -20.60
C LEU A 404 50.25 -13.83 -21.47
N PRO A 405 51.51 -13.95 -21.91
CA PRO A 405 52.00 -15.14 -22.62
C PRO A 405 51.82 -16.40 -21.76
N ASN A 406 51.58 -17.55 -22.39
CA ASN A 406 51.60 -18.86 -21.72
C ASN A 406 52.91 -19.57 -22.10
N TYR A 407 53.51 -20.28 -21.15
CA TYR A 407 54.80 -20.94 -21.34
C TYR A 407 54.71 -22.43 -21.00
N ASP A 408 55.15 -23.29 -21.91
CA ASP A 408 55.23 -24.73 -21.69
C ASP A 408 56.54 -25.11 -20.99
N GLY A 409 56.59 -24.90 -19.67
CA GLY A 409 57.72 -25.30 -18.83
C GLY A 409 58.81 -24.24 -18.72
N LEU A 410 58.60 -23.26 -17.85
CA LEU A 410 59.63 -22.28 -17.49
C LEU A 410 60.76 -22.90 -16.64
N PRO A 411 62.03 -22.55 -16.90
CA PRO A 411 63.13 -22.83 -16.00
C PRO A 411 62.93 -22.22 -14.60
N SER A 412 63.66 -22.70 -13.58
CA SER A 412 63.38 -22.43 -12.16
C SER A 412 63.33 -20.94 -11.79
N LEU A 413 64.32 -20.13 -12.23
CA LEU A 413 64.34 -18.70 -11.90
C LEU A 413 63.29 -17.93 -12.71
N ALA A 414 63.08 -18.33 -13.97
CA ALA A 414 62.04 -17.76 -14.82
C ALA A 414 60.63 -18.01 -14.25
N ALA A 415 60.35 -19.25 -13.84
CA ALA A 415 59.09 -19.66 -13.22
C ALA A 415 58.83 -18.90 -11.92
N PHE A 416 59.87 -18.71 -11.09
CA PHE A 416 59.76 -17.95 -9.86
C PHE A 416 59.40 -16.48 -10.10
N ALA A 417 60.12 -15.80 -11.00
CA ALA A 417 59.86 -14.39 -11.32
C ALA A 417 58.48 -14.21 -11.98
N ASP A 418 58.10 -15.10 -12.90
CA ASP A 418 56.79 -15.12 -13.55
C ASP A 418 55.65 -15.33 -12.53
N THR A 419 55.83 -16.25 -11.57
CA THR A 419 54.84 -16.53 -10.53
C THR A 419 54.58 -15.30 -9.66
N ILE A 420 55.64 -14.57 -9.25
CA ILE A 420 55.49 -13.33 -8.47
C ILE A 420 54.74 -12.27 -9.27
N ALA A 421 55.13 -12.06 -10.53
CA ALA A 421 54.52 -11.05 -11.38
C ALA A 421 53.04 -11.34 -11.66
N ARG A 422 52.70 -12.59 -12.02
CA ARG A 422 51.31 -13.01 -12.22
C ARG A 422 50.48 -12.90 -10.94
N THR A 423 51.05 -13.29 -9.80
CA THR A 423 50.37 -13.21 -8.50
C THR A 423 50.11 -11.75 -8.11
N TYR A 424 51.07 -10.86 -8.36
CA TYR A 424 50.89 -9.43 -8.14
C TYR A 424 49.77 -8.86 -8.99
N ARG A 425 49.74 -9.18 -10.29
CA ARG A 425 48.72 -8.66 -11.21
C ARG A 425 47.31 -9.20 -10.93
N THR A 426 47.19 -10.41 -10.38
CA THR A 426 45.87 -11.04 -10.12
C THR A 426 45.37 -10.87 -8.69
N PHE A 427 46.26 -10.77 -7.70
CA PHE A 427 45.90 -10.75 -6.28
C PHE A 427 46.53 -9.61 -5.47
N GLY A 428 47.37 -8.79 -6.10
CA GLY A 428 48.02 -7.65 -5.48
C GLY A 428 49.25 -8.00 -4.62
N GLU A 429 49.86 -6.95 -4.07
CA GLU A 429 51.13 -7.00 -3.33
C GLU A 429 51.14 -8.04 -2.20
N LYS A 430 50.07 -8.12 -1.40
CA LYS A 430 50.04 -8.97 -0.21
C LYS A 430 50.24 -10.46 -0.54
N LYS A 431 49.62 -10.96 -1.61
CA LYS A 431 49.81 -12.36 -2.03
C LYS A 431 51.16 -12.55 -2.74
N ALA A 432 51.58 -11.59 -3.55
CA ALA A 432 52.90 -11.64 -4.20
C ALA A 432 54.04 -11.74 -3.18
N LEU A 433 53.96 -10.99 -2.07
CA LEU A 433 54.93 -11.07 -0.96
C LEU A 433 54.98 -12.46 -0.30
N ALA A 434 53.89 -13.22 -0.32
CA ALA A 434 53.88 -14.60 0.18
C ALA A 434 54.64 -15.52 -0.78
N GLU A 435 54.46 -15.35 -2.09
CA GLU A 435 55.16 -16.14 -3.11
C GLU A 435 56.66 -15.90 -3.13
N ILE A 436 57.12 -14.68 -2.81
CA ILE A 436 58.56 -14.40 -2.73
C ILE A 436 59.29 -15.33 -1.74
N LYS A 437 58.60 -15.81 -0.70
CA LYS A 437 59.18 -16.73 0.29
C LYS A 437 59.52 -18.10 -0.30
N ASN A 438 58.92 -18.46 -1.43
CA ASN A 438 59.11 -19.74 -2.13
C ASN A 438 60.26 -19.67 -3.16
N HIS A 439 61.25 -18.79 -2.93
CA HIS A 439 62.36 -18.62 -3.86
C HIS A 439 63.23 -19.89 -3.97
N PRO A 440 63.84 -20.18 -5.13
CA PRO A 440 64.85 -21.22 -5.23
C PRO A 440 66.01 -20.96 -4.26
N ASP A 441 66.52 -22.00 -3.60
CA ASP A 441 67.66 -21.89 -2.67
C ASP A 441 68.99 -21.81 -3.43
N THR A 442 69.11 -20.76 -4.23
CA THR A 442 70.32 -20.41 -4.98
C THR A 442 70.63 -18.92 -4.78
N PRO A 443 71.90 -18.49 -4.87
CA PRO A 443 72.25 -17.07 -4.72
C PRO A 443 71.48 -16.16 -5.71
N LYS A 444 71.26 -16.63 -6.95
CA LYS A 444 70.47 -15.90 -7.96
C LYS A 444 68.99 -15.82 -7.58
N GLY A 445 68.40 -16.93 -7.11
CA GLY A 445 67.02 -16.97 -6.63
C GLY A 445 66.78 -16.02 -5.45
N LYS A 446 67.70 -16.02 -4.48
CA LYS A 446 67.69 -15.09 -3.34
C LYS A 446 67.84 -13.63 -3.75
N SER A 447 68.72 -13.34 -4.72
CA SER A 447 68.90 -11.99 -5.26
C SER A 447 67.65 -11.49 -5.98
N ILE A 448 67.00 -12.33 -6.80
CA ILE A 448 65.72 -11.99 -7.46
C ILE A 448 64.62 -11.77 -6.41
N ALA A 449 64.53 -12.64 -5.39
CA ALA A 449 63.58 -12.48 -4.29
C ALA A 449 63.77 -11.14 -3.57
N TYR A 450 65.02 -10.77 -3.29
CA TYR A 450 65.36 -9.48 -2.69
C TYR A 450 65.03 -8.29 -3.60
N ALA A 451 65.23 -8.42 -4.91
CA ALA A 451 64.88 -7.41 -5.89
C ALA A 451 63.37 -7.11 -5.90
N PHE A 452 62.51 -8.14 -5.87
CA PHE A 452 61.06 -7.96 -5.74
C PHE A 452 60.67 -7.35 -4.39
N LEU A 453 61.31 -7.74 -3.30
CA LEU A 453 61.09 -7.12 -1.99
C LEU A 453 61.43 -5.62 -2.01
N LEU A 454 62.51 -5.23 -2.69
CA LEU A 454 62.86 -3.83 -2.89
C LEU A 454 61.88 -3.11 -3.83
N ALA A 455 61.37 -3.78 -4.87
CA ALA A 455 60.36 -3.23 -5.76
C ALA A 455 59.07 -2.88 -5.01
N PHE A 456 58.65 -3.73 -4.06
CA PHE A 456 57.52 -3.51 -3.13
C PHE A 456 57.86 -2.64 -1.91
N GLY A 457 59.09 -2.14 -1.78
CA GLY A 457 59.49 -1.28 -0.65
C GLY A 457 59.64 -2.01 0.70
N LYS A 458 59.76 -3.34 0.69
CA LYS A 458 59.93 -4.21 1.87
C LYS A 458 61.35 -4.73 2.07
N GLY A 459 62.28 -4.47 1.15
CA GLY A 459 63.64 -5.02 1.20
C GLY A 459 64.51 -4.53 2.37
N THR A 460 64.26 -3.35 2.92
CA THR A 460 65.07 -2.80 4.03
C THR A 460 64.88 -3.59 5.33
N GLU A 461 63.65 -4.03 5.63
CA GLU A 461 63.27 -4.74 6.86
C GLU A 461 63.83 -6.18 6.91
N VAL A 462 64.15 -6.76 5.75
CA VAL A 462 64.58 -8.16 5.61
C VAL A 462 66.00 -8.29 5.10
N LYS A 463 66.74 -7.19 4.93
CA LYS A 463 68.14 -7.16 4.45
C LYS A 463 69.06 -8.11 5.21
N TRP A 464 68.83 -8.28 6.52
CA TRP A 464 69.62 -9.17 7.39
C TRP A 464 69.53 -10.67 7.04
N LYS A 465 68.53 -11.07 6.24
CA LYS A 465 68.33 -12.47 5.84
C LYS A 465 69.15 -12.88 4.60
N TYR A 466 69.84 -11.93 3.98
CA TYR A 466 70.55 -12.11 2.71
C TYR A 466 72.05 -11.84 2.89
N SER A 467 72.87 -12.50 2.07
CA SER A 467 74.31 -12.20 2.02
C SER A 467 74.57 -10.83 1.41
N LYS A 468 75.78 -10.28 1.59
CA LYS A 468 76.14 -8.98 1.02
C LYS A 468 76.05 -9.01 -0.51
N GLU A 469 76.51 -10.09 -1.13
CA GLU A 469 76.47 -10.31 -2.57
C GLU A 469 75.03 -10.40 -3.09
N GLU A 470 74.14 -11.08 -2.36
CA GLU A 470 72.72 -11.20 -2.71
C GLU A 470 71.98 -9.86 -2.60
N VAL A 471 72.33 -9.06 -1.59
CA VAL A 471 71.82 -7.70 -1.42
C VAL A 471 72.26 -6.81 -2.56
N ASP A 472 73.56 -6.78 -2.88
CA ASP A 472 74.13 -5.91 -3.91
C ASP A 472 73.53 -6.25 -5.29
N TYR A 473 73.39 -7.55 -5.61
CA TYR A 473 72.71 -7.99 -6.83
C TYR A 473 71.21 -7.69 -6.82
N GLY A 474 70.52 -7.90 -5.69
CA GLY A 474 69.09 -7.59 -5.61
C GLY A 474 68.79 -6.09 -5.72
N GLU A 475 69.68 -5.22 -5.20
CA GLU A 475 69.61 -3.77 -5.38
C GLU A 475 69.76 -3.38 -6.86
N PHE A 476 70.70 -4.01 -7.59
CA PHE A 476 70.84 -3.85 -9.05
C PHE A 476 69.62 -4.35 -9.84
N LEU A 477 69.04 -5.48 -9.43
CA LEU A 477 67.90 -6.11 -10.11
C LEU A 477 66.55 -5.44 -9.80
N LYS A 478 66.48 -4.57 -8.79
CA LYS A 478 65.24 -3.93 -8.33
C LYS A 478 64.42 -3.30 -9.46
N ASP A 479 65.07 -2.55 -10.34
CA ASP A 479 64.38 -1.84 -11.42
C ASP A 479 63.91 -2.80 -12.52
N HIS A 480 64.63 -3.90 -12.75
CA HIS A 480 64.20 -4.97 -13.65
C HIS A 480 62.98 -5.72 -13.09
N ALA A 481 62.98 -6.01 -11.79
CA ALA A 481 61.86 -6.62 -11.10
C ALA A 481 60.62 -5.71 -11.15
N ARG A 482 60.78 -4.40 -10.89
CA ARG A 482 59.69 -3.42 -11.02
C ARG A 482 59.16 -3.34 -12.46
N LYS A 483 60.06 -3.28 -13.45
CA LYS A 483 59.68 -3.26 -14.86
C LYS A 483 58.80 -4.46 -15.21
N LEU A 484 59.14 -5.67 -14.71
CA LEU A 484 58.35 -6.88 -14.95
C LEU A 484 56.94 -6.85 -14.33
N LEU A 485 56.77 -6.18 -13.17
CA LEU A 485 55.44 -6.05 -12.53
C LEU A 485 54.50 -5.14 -13.34
N ASP A 486 55.07 -4.09 -13.95
CA ASP A 486 54.31 -3.00 -14.59
C ASP A 486 54.24 -3.10 -16.13
N VAL A 487 54.99 -4.02 -16.74
CA VAL A 487 55.10 -4.13 -18.20
C VAL A 487 53.76 -4.45 -18.87
N LYS A 488 53.60 -3.96 -20.09
CA LYS A 488 52.49 -4.32 -20.95
C LYS A 488 52.59 -5.79 -21.38
N PRO A 489 51.46 -6.48 -21.62
CA PRO A 489 51.49 -7.92 -21.89
C PRO A 489 52.33 -8.31 -23.12
N GLU A 490 52.42 -7.45 -24.14
CA GLU A 490 53.15 -7.70 -25.38
C GLU A 490 54.68 -7.74 -25.19
N GLU A 491 55.20 -7.00 -24.20
CA GLU A 491 56.62 -6.91 -23.89
C GLU A 491 57.03 -7.84 -22.74
N TYR A 492 56.07 -8.59 -22.18
CA TYR A 492 56.25 -9.34 -20.94
C TYR A 492 57.37 -10.39 -21.05
N SER A 493 57.40 -11.19 -22.12
CA SER A 493 58.45 -12.21 -22.34
C SER A 493 59.84 -11.58 -22.48
N VAL A 494 59.93 -10.42 -23.13
CA VAL A 494 61.19 -9.70 -23.31
C VAL A 494 61.70 -9.23 -21.95
N VAL A 495 60.86 -8.58 -21.15
CA VAL A 495 61.23 -8.06 -19.83
C VAL A 495 61.56 -9.19 -18.85
N LEU A 496 60.86 -10.33 -18.92
CA LEU A 496 61.21 -11.51 -18.14
C LEU A 496 62.60 -12.05 -18.53
N GLN A 497 62.94 -12.10 -19.83
CA GLN A 497 64.26 -12.53 -20.29
C GLN A 497 65.36 -11.53 -19.91
N GLU A 498 65.08 -10.23 -19.96
CA GLU A 498 65.98 -9.16 -19.50
C GLU A 498 66.34 -9.34 -18.03
N LEU A 499 65.35 -9.60 -17.16
CA LEU A 499 65.57 -9.85 -15.73
C LEU A 499 66.48 -11.08 -15.50
N LEU A 500 66.27 -12.16 -16.24
CA LEU A 500 67.08 -13.38 -16.15
C LEU A 500 68.52 -13.14 -16.62
N THR A 501 68.68 -12.40 -17.71
CA THR A 501 69.99 -12.07 -18.26
C THR A 501 70.76 -11.15 -17.29
N ALA A 502 70.07 -10.16 -16.71
CA ALA A 502 70.64 -9.24 -15.73
C ALA A 502 71.06 -9.93 -14.42
N CYS A 503 70.38 -11.02 -14.02
CA CYS A 503 70.79 -11.82 -12.86
C CYS A 503 71.92 -12.81 -13.17
N GLY A 504 72.47 -12.75 -14.39
CA GLY A 504 73.51 -13.65 -14.88
C GLY A 504 73.02 -15.08 -15.10
N SER A 505 71.71 -15.31 -15.23
CA SER A 505 71.16 -16.62 -15.59
C SER A 505 71.35 -16.89 -17.09
N SER A 506 71.68 -18.13 -17.43
CA SER A 506 71.67 -18.63 -18.81
C SER A 506 70.34 -19.30 -19.18
N GLU A 507 69.32 -19.20 -18.30
CA GLU A 507 67.98 -19.68 -18.58
C GLU A 507 67.34 -18.85 -19.70
N THR A 508 66.80 -19.56 -20.70
CA THR A 508 66.06 -18.97 -21.82
C THR A 508 64.60 -19.33 -21.70
N ILE A 509 63.73 -18.35 -21.84
CA ILE A 509 62.28 -18.55 -21.86
C ILE A 509 61.92 -19.26 -23.17
N PRO A 510 61.24 -20.42 -23.14
CA PRO A 510 60.73 -21.05 -24.34
C PRO A 510 59.73 -20.10 -25.02
N GLN A 511 59.85 -19.97 -26.34
CA GLN A 511 58.96 -19.12 -27.15
C GLN A 511 57.55 -19.68 -27.23
#